data_AF-A0A947R659-F1
#
_entry.id   AF-A0A947R659-F1
#
_cell.length_a   1.000
_cell.length_b   1.000
_cell.length_c   1.000
_cell.angle_alpha   90.00
_cell.angle_beta   90.00
_cell.angle_gamma   90.00
#
_symmetry.space_group_name_H-M   'P 1'
#
loop_
_entity.id
_entity.type
_entity.pdbx_description
1 polymer ?
#
loop_
_entity_poly.entity_id
_entity_poly.type
_entity_poly.pdbx_seq_one_letter_code
_entity_poly.pdbx_strand_id
1 'polypeptide(L)'
;MEEKQKEIENSDDEVTEFQDFTEYELGNFQEEMISHNWALRAFGALLESADLSHKFGKEWKNSDEYRYGLNMIVEMYIEKQEQEINELGLIYRKSPEHCLKEASRTYESVKQGMFGCSNYALEQVKKHLKKVNLVISELGTENYPQAEKIRDNLLQLAGYITDRLRYKNADVSEKKDIRGLEPGTMEANAAMNQEV
;
A
#
# COMPACT_ATOMS: atom_id res chain seq x y z
N MET A 1 10.98 21.90 12.61
CA MET A 1 10.00 21.56 11.54
C MET A 1 10.34 20.26 10.82
N GLU A 2 11.56 19.72 10.92
CA GLU A 2 11.96 18.46 10.25
C GLU A 2 11.67 17.17 11.04
N GLU A 3 11.28 17.24 12.32
CA GLU A 3 11.03 16.02 13.12
C GLU A 3 9.66 15.39 12.87
N LYS A 4 8.66 16.14 12.37
CA LYS A 4 7.32 15.60 12.06
C LYS A 4 7.23 14.88 10.71
N GLN A 5 8.23 15.04 9.82
CA GLN A 5 8.24 14.34 8.53
C GLN A 5 8.84 12.93 8.61
N LYS A 6 9.53 12.59 9.71
CA LYS A 6 10.10 11.23 9.91
C LYS A 6 9.14 10.22 10.53
N GLU A 7 8.00 10.64 11.07
CA GLU A 7 6.99 9.73 11.63
C GLU A 7 6.04 9.14 10.57
N ILE A 8 6.06 9.66 9.33
CA ILE A 8 5.16 9.19 8.27
C ILE A 8 5.74 7.96 7.52
N GLU A 9 7.04 7.66 7.67
CA GLU A 9 7.70 6.55 6.94
C GLU A 9 7.79 5.22 7.71
N ASN A 10 7.31 5.14 8.96
CA ASN A 10 7.45 3.92 9.78
C ASN A 10 6.13 3.33 10.33
N SER A 11 4.97 3.78 9.88
CA SER A 11 3.70 3.07 10.18
C SER A 11 3.49 1.89 9.24
N ASP A 12 4.44 0.94 9.27
CA ASP A 12 4.12 -0.45 8.96
C ASP A 12 3.27 -0.97 10.15
N ASP A 13 2.07 -0.41 10.27
CA ASP A 13 1.13 -0.60 11.36
C ASP A 13 0.79 -2.10 11.44
N GLU A 14 1.27 -2.73 12.52
CA GLU A 14 0.65 -3.94 13.04
C GLU A 14 -0.82 -3.58 13.34
N VAL A 15 -1.70 -3.98 12.43
CA VAL A 15 -3.14 -3.95 12.66
C VAL A 15 -3.40 -4.97 13.77
N THR A 16 -3.66 -4.48 14.99
CA THR A 16 -3.95 -5.30 16.17
C THR A 16 -5.43 -5.42 16.45
N GLU A 17 -6.27 -4.51 15.93
CA GLU A 17 -7.73 -4.50 16.10
C GLU A 17 -8.40 -3.86 14.88
N PHE A 18 -9.57 -4.35 14.49
CA PHE A 18 -10.37 -3.83 13.40
C PHE A 18 -11.42 -2.82 13.87
N GLN A 19 -11.57 -1.72 13.14
CA GLN A 19 -12.66 -0.76 13.35
C GLN A 19 -13.84 -1.09 12.43
N ASP A 20 -15.04 -0.93 12.97
CA ASP A 20 -16.32 -1.03 12.25
C ASP A 20 -16.52 0.25 11.42
N PHE A 21 -15.83 0.30 10.26
CA PHE A 21 -15.90 1.39 9.30
C PHE A 21 -15.70 0.83 7.89
N THR A 22 -16.63 1.15 6.99
CA THR A 22 -16.78 0.49 5.68
C THR A 22 -16.36 1.40 4.51
N GLU A 23 -16.09 0.79 3.35
CA GLU A 23 -15.78 1.52 2.10
C GLU A 23 -16.95 2.42 1.68
N TYR A 24 -18.19 2.02 1.97
CA TYR A 24 -19.40 2.77 1.65
C TYR A 24 -19.49 4.08 2.45
N GLU A 25 -19.17 4.03 3.74
CA GLU A 25 -19.16 5.22 4.61
C GLU A 25 -18.08 6.21 4.18
N LEU A 26 -16.88 5.72 3.85
CA LEU A 26 -15.83 6.57 3.30
C LEU A 26 -16.24 7.21 1.97
N GLY A 27 -16.85 6.42 1.06
CA GLY A 27 -17.29 6.89 -0.25
C GLY A 27 -18.34 7.99 -0.17
N ASN A 28 -19.38 7.78 0.65
CA ASN A 28 -20.44 8.79 0.83
C ASN A 28 -19.89 10.09 1.42
N PHE A 29 -19.03 9.99 2.43
CA PHE A 29 -18.42 11.17 3.04
C PHE A 29 -17.53 11.92 2.04
N GLN A 30 -16.74 11.20 1.24
CA GLN A 30 -15.92 11.79 0.19
C GLN A 30 -16.77 12.53 -0.87
N GLU A 31 -17.85 11.91 -1.36
CA GLU A 31 -18.73 12.54 -2.34
C GLU A 31 -19.39 13.81 -1.79
N GLU A 32 -19.89 13.76 -0.54
CA GLU A 32 -20.49 14.90 0.13
C GLU A 32 -19.47 16.05 0.30
N MET A 33 -18.27 15.74 0.79
CA MET A 33 -17.22 16.74 0.99
C MET A 33 -16.67 17.30 -0.32
N ILE A 34 -16.56 16.48 -1.38
CA ILE A 34 -16.19 16.98 -2.71
C ILE A 34 -17.22 18.02 -3.18
N SER A 35 -18.52 17.73 -3.02
CA SER A 35 -19.60 18.68 -3.36
C SER A 35 -19.48 19.99 -2.56
N HIS A 36 -19.25 19.91 -1.25
CA HIS A 36 -19.03 21.09 -0.41
C HIS A 36 -17.79 21.89 -0.83
N ASN A 37 -16.68 21.22 -1.12
CA ASN A 37 -15.45 21.85 -1.58
C ASN A 37 -15.65 22.58 -2.92
N TRP A 38 -16.39 21.99 -3.86
CA TRP A 38 -16.74 22.67 -5.12
C TRP A 38 -17.59 23.91 -4.88
N ALA A 39 -18.60 23.83 -4.00
CA ALA A 39 -19.43 24.97 -3.65
C ALA A 39 -18.63 26.11 -3.01
N LEU A 40 -17.70 25.77 -2.11
CA LEU A 40 -16.82 26.72 -1.44
C LEU A 40 -15.81 27.38 -2.38
N ARG A 41 -15.21 26.59 -3.29
CA ARG A 41 -14.32 27.13 -4.33
C ARG A 41 -15.08 28.06 -5.27
N ALA A 42 -16.31 27.70 -5.67
CA ALA A 42 -17.16 28.57 -6.46
C ALA A 42 -17.53 29.86 -5.71
N PHE A 43 -17.80 29.76 -4.40
CA PHE A 43 -18.06 30.93 -3.55
C PHE A 43 -16.83 31.85 -3.45
N GLY A 44 -15.63 31.31 -3.24
CA GLY A 44 -14.38 32.07 -3.26
C GLY A 44 -14.16 32.80 -4.59
N ALA A 45 -14.35 32.11 -5.72
CA ALA A 45 -14.26 32.72 -7.04
C ALA A 45 -15.31 33.84 -7.27
N LEU A 46 -16.52 33.67 -6.74
CA LEU A 46 -17.55 34.72 -6.76
C LEU A 46 -17.17 35.92 -5.89
N LEU A 47 -16.54 35.70 -4.72
CA LEU A 47 -16.06 36.78 -3.85
C LEU A 47 -14.92 37.59 -4.50
N GLU A 48 -14.01 36.93 -5.22
CA GLU A 48 -12.93 37.59 -5.95
C GLU A 48 -13.44 38.42 -7.13
N SER A 49 -14.41 37.88 -7.87
CA SER A 49 -14.96 38.51 -9.07
C SER A 49 -16.07 39.54 -8.78
N ALA A 50 -16.62 39.56 -7.58
CA ALA A 50 -17.68 40.51 -7.21
C ALA A 50 -17.11 41.93 -7.04
N ASP A 51 -17.61 42.87 -7.84
CA ASP A 51 -17.40 44.30 -7.60
C ASP A 51 -18.29 44.78 -6.44
N LEU A 52 -17.77 44.66 -5.22
CA LEU A 52 -18.46 45.12 -4.00
C LEU A 52 -18.35 46.64 -3.79
N SER A 53 -17.58 47.35 -4.62
CA SER A 53 -17.29 48.79 -4.46
C SER A 53 -18.57 49.64 -4.50
N HIS A 54 -19.55 49.22 -5.30
CA HIS A 54 -20.78 49.97 -5.51
C HIS A 54 -21.88 49.75 -4.47
N LYS A 55 -21.83 48.66 -3.67
CA LYS A 55 -22.90 48.32 -2.71
C LYS A 55 -22.62 48.72 -1.26
N PHE A 56 -21.36 48.92 -0.87
CA PHE A 56 -21.00 49.07 0.55
C PHE A 56 -20.70 50.50 1.02
N GLY A 57 -20.87 51.51 0.16
CA GLY A 57 -20.75 52.93 0.55
C GLY A 57 -19.35 53.34 1.04
N LYS A 58 -19.17 54.64 1.31
CA LYS A 58 -17.86 55.24 1.70
C LYS A 58 -17.28 54.75 3.04
N GLU A 59 -17.96 53.85 3.75
CA GLU A 59 -17.58 53.41 5.10
C GLU A 59 -16.74 52.12 5.11
N TRP A 60 -16.70 51.36 4.01
CA TRP A 60 -15.91 50.13 3.89
C TRP A 60 -14.60 50.39 3.14
N LYS A 61 -13.69 51.16 3.74
CA LYS A 61 -12.35 51.43 3.17
C LYS A 61 -11.48 50.17 2.94
N ASN A 62 -11.91 49.01 3.47
CA ASN A 62 -11.10 47.79 3.54
C ASN A 62 -11.80 46.59 2.86
N SER A 63 -12.61 46.82 1.80
CA SER A 63 -13.31 45.74 1.08
C SER A 63 -12.39 44.59 0.65
N ASP A 64 -11.15 44.92 0.29
CA ASP A 64 -10.15 43.95 -0.15
C ASP A 64 -9.63 43.11 1.02
N GLU A 65 -9.48 43.70 2.22
CA GLU A 65 -9.13 42.96 3.44
C GLU A 65 -10.25 41.99 3.85
N TYR A 66 -11.52 42.37 3.66
CA TYR A 66 -12.65 41.47 3.91
C TYR A 66 -12.72 40.33 2.89
N ARG A 67 -12.47 40.60 1.60
CA ARG A 67 -12.39 39.53 0.58
C ARG A 67 -11.25 38.57 0.89
N TYR A 68 -10.08 39.11 1.24
CA TYR A 68 -8.94 38.31 1.67
C TYR A 68 -9.27 37.46 2.90
N GLY A 69 -9.87 38.04 3.94
CA GLY A 69 -10.26 37.32 5.14
C GLY A 69 -11.30 36.22 4.89
N LEU A 70 -12.27 36.47 4.01
CA LEU A 70 -13.25 35.45 3.61
C LEU A 70 -12.62 34.33 2.79
N ASN A 71 -11.72 34.64 1.86
CA ASN A 71 -10.98 33.63 1.11
C ASN A 71 -10.12 32.76 2.04
N MET A 72 -9.42 33.36 3.01
CA MET A 72 -8.67 32.62 4.02
C MET A 72 -9.56 31.67 4.83
N ILE A 73 -10.79 32.09 5.20
CA ILE A 73 -11.74 31.22 5.91
C ILE A 73 -12.18 30.05 5.02
N VAL A 74 -12.44 30.31 3.73
CA VAL A 74 -12.79 29.28 2.75
C VAL A 74 -11.65 28.27 2.59
N GLU A 75 -10.42 28.74 2.42
CA GLU A 75 -9.23 27.88 2.30
C GLU A 75 -9.03 27.02 3.56
N MET A 76 -9.07 27.61 4.76
CA MET A 76 -8.94 26.87 6.02
C MET A 76 -10.03 25.79 6.17
N TYR A 77 -11.24 26.05 5.69
CA TYR A 77 -12.32 25.08 5.77
C TYR A 77 -12.13 23.91 4.78
N ILE A 78 -11.66 24.21 3.56
CA ILE A 78 -11.28 23.18 2.59
C ILE A 78 -10.15 22.31 3.16
N GLU A 79 -9.09 22.92 3.71
CA GLU A 79 -7.98 22.20 4.34
C GLU A 79 -8.47 21.29 5.47
N LYS A 80 -9.39 21.78 6.31
CA LYS A 80 -9.98 20.98 7.38
C LYS A 80 -10.76 19.78 6.84
N GLN A 81 -11.57 19.97 5.80
CA GLN A 81 -12.31 18.86 5.17
C GLN A 81 -11.38 17.83 4.53
N GLU A 82 -10.29 18.28 3.89
CA GLU A 82 -9.27 17.38 3.35
C GLU A 82 -8.56 16.58 4.47
N GLN A 83 -8.29 17.19 5.63
CA GLN A 83 -7.77 16.49 6.81
C GLN A 83 -8.75 15.42 7.32
N GLU A 84 -10.04 15.75 7.47
CA GLU A 84 -11.07 14.81 7.91
C GLU A 84 -11.19 13.61 6.94
N ILE A 85 -11.16 13.85 5.62
CA ILE A 85 -11.15 12.78 4.62
C ILE A 85 -9.91 11.88 4.78
N ASN A 86 -8.73 12.47 5.01
CA ASN A 86 -7.50 11.72 5.20
C ASN A 86 -7.55 10.85 6.46
N GLU A 87 -8.08 11.37 7.57
CA GLU A 87 -8.28 10.64 8.82
C GLU A 87 -9.22 9.45 8.64
N LEU A 88 -10.37 9.65 7.98
CA LEU A 88 -11.29 8.55 7.65
C LEU A 88 -10.66 7.55 6.68
N GLY A 89 -9.82 8.01 5.75
CA GLY A 89 -9.03 7.15 4.88
C GLY A 89 -8.05 6.28 5.66
N LEU A 90 -7.42 6.81 6.71
CA LEU A 90 -6.54 6.05 7.61
C LEU A 90 -7.32 5.01 8.42
N ILE A 91 -8.52 5.36 8.90
CA ILE A 91 -9.42 4.43 9.57
C ILE A 91 -9.83 3.29 8.63
N TYR A 92 -10.26 3.61 7.41
CA TYR A 92 -10.61 2.59 6.41
C TYR A 92 -9.44 1.67 6.08
N ARG A 93 -8.20 2.16 6.03
CA ARG A 93 -7.02 1.31 5.82
C ARG A 93 -6.84 0.25 6.90
N LYS A 94 -7.41 0.47 8.08
CA LYS A 94 -7.44 -0.47 9.22
C LYS A 94 -8.73 -1.29 9.26
N SER A 95 -9.62 -1.16 8.28
CA SER A 95 -10.85 -1.95 8.20
C SER A 95 -10.59 -3.39 7.69
N PRO A 96 -11.46 -4.35 8.05
CA PRO A 96 -11.40 -5.71 7.52
C PRO A 96 -11.55 -5.74 6.00
N GLU A 97 -12.46 -4.93 5.46
CA GLU A 97 -12.73 -4.83 4.03
C GLU A 97 -11.50 -4.43 3.24
N HIS A 98 -10.79 -3.39 3.69
CA HIS A 98 -9.54 -2.97 3.09
C HIS A 98 -8.48 -4.06 3.16
N CYS A 99 -8.35 -4.75 4.30
CA CYS A 99 -7.40 -5.84 4.46
C CYS A 99 -7.67 -7.00 3.48
N LEU A 100 -8.94 -7.37 3.30
CA LEU A 100 -9.34 -8.42 2.35
C LEU A 100 -9.14 -7.99 0.89
N LYS A 101 -9.38 -6.72 0.58
CA LYS A 101 -9.15 -6.13 -0.74
C LYS A 101 -7.66 -6.14 -1.11
N GLU A 102 -6.79 -5.70 -0.21
CA GLU A 102 -5.34 -5.73 -0.40
C GLU A 102 -4.77 -7.15 -0.50
N ALA A 103 -5.30 -8.07 0.30
CA ALA A 103 -4.95 -9.50 0.21
C ALA A 103 -5.31 -10.09 -1.17
N SER A 104 -6.49 -9.75 -1.69
CA SER A 104 -6.93 -10.17 -3.02
C SER A 104 -6.07 -9.56 -4.14
N ARG A 105 -5.72 -8.27 -4.02
CA ARG A 105 -4.81 -7.59 -4.96
C ARG A 105 -3.42 -8.22 -4.95
N THR A 106 -2.91 -8.58 -3.77
CA THR A 106 -1.62 -9.27 -3.64
C THR A 106 -1.66 -10.62 -4.34
N TYR A 107 -2.71 -11.42 -4.12
CA TYR A 107 -2.88 -12.69 -4.80
C TYR A 107 -2.80 -12.55 -6.33
N GLU A 108 -3.57 -11.62 -6.92
CA GLU A 108 -3.54 -11.38 -8.36
C GLU A 108 -2.19 -10.87 -8.85
N SER A 109 -1.55 -9.96 -8.10
CA SER A 109 -0.23 -9.40 -8.45
C SER A 109 0.86 -10.47 -8.48
N VAL A 110 0.85 -11.40 -7.52
CA VAL A 110 1.80 -12.53 -7.53
C VAL A 110 1.50 -13.49 -8.68
N LYS A 111 0.23 -13.81 -8.93
CA LYS A 111 -0.18 -14.70 -10.01
C LYS A 111 0.23 -14.16 -11.38
N GLN A 112 0.17 -12.84 -11.57
CA GLN A 112 0.61 -12.15 -12.78
C GLN A 112 2.14 -11.95 -12.84
N GLY A 113 2.88 -12.34 -11.80
CA GLY A 113 4.34 -12.19 -11.77
C GLY A 113 4.81 -10.74 -11.63
N MET A 114 3.98 -9.84 -11.07
CA MET A 114 4.32 -8.43 -10.90
C MET A 114 5.44 -8.19 -9.88
N PHE A 115 5.72 -9.19 -9.04
CA PHE A 115 6.86 -9.15 -8.13
C PHE A 115 8.11 -9.67 -8.81
N GLY A 116 9.11 -8.79 -9.00
CA GLY A 116 10.40 -9.14 -9.62
C GLY A 116 11.24 -10.15 -8.84
N CYS A 117 10.90 -10.43 -7.57
CA CYS A 117 11.61 -11.37 -6.70
C CYS A 117 10.64 -12.32 -5.99
N SER A 118 10.89 -13.63 -6.09
CA SER A 118 10.05 -14.67 -5.47
C SER A 118 10.09 -14.63 -3.93
N ASN A 119 11.21 -14.24 -3.32
CA ASN A 119 11.28 -14.08 -1.86
C ASN A 119 10.40 -12.93 -1.39
N TYR A 120 10.46 -11.79 -2.07
CA TYR A 120 9.63 -10.64 -1.76
C TYR A 120 8.14 -10.93 -1.98
N ALA A 121 7.78 -11.62 -3.06
CA ALA A 121 6.41 -12.10 -3.28
C ALA A 121 5.91 -12.97 -2.12
N LEU A 122 6.74 -13.90 -1.64
CA LEU A 122 6.40 -14.77 -0.51
C LEU A 122 6.21 -13.98 0.80
N GLU A 123 7.05 -12.96 1.05
CA GLU A 123 6.90 -12.07 2.21
C GLU A 123 5.58 -11.29 2.16
N GLN A 124 5.21 -10.74 1.01
CA GLN A 124 3.94 -10.04 0.85
C GLN A 124 2.75 -10.98 1.06
N VAL A 125 2.79 -12.18 0.49
CA VAL A 125 1.75 -13.20 0.72
C VAL A 125 1.63 -13.53 2.21
N LYS A 126 2.74 -13.74 2.92
CA LYS A 126 2.73 -14.00 4.37
C LYS A 126 2.18 -12.83 5.17
N LYS A 127 2.54 -11.59 4.82
CA LYS A 127 2.02 -10.37 5.47
C LYS A 127 0.49 -10.30 5.36
N HIS A 128 -0.06 -10.50 4.16
CA HIS A 128 -1.51 -10.45 3.96
C HIS A 128 -2.22 -11.67 4.55
N LEU A 129 -1.61 -12.85 4.53
CA LEU A 129 -2.17 -14.04 5.15
C LEU A 129 -2.33 -13.89 6.67
N LYS A 130 -1.38 -13.22 7.35
CA LYS A 130 -1.55 -12.86 8.77
C LYS A 130 -2.76 -11.95 8.99
N LYS A 131 -2.93 -10.90 8.17
CA LYS A 131 -4.07 -9.97 8.28
C LYS A 131 -5.41 -10.67 8.03
N VAL A 132 -5.50 -11.54 7.01
CA VAL A 132 -6.72 -12.31 6.73
C VAL A 132 -7.05 -13.27 7.87
N ASN A 133 -6.05 -13.95 8.44
CA ASN A 133 -6.27 -14.81 9.59
C ASN A 133 -6.77 -14.02 10.80
N LEU A 134 -6.29 -12.79 11.00
CA LEU A 134 -6.78 -11.90 12.06
C LEU A 134 -8.26 -11.55 11.86
N VAL A 135 -8.66 -11.17 10.63
CA VAL A 135 -10.09 -10.92 10.30
C VAL A 135 -10.95 -12.13 10.64
N ILE A 136 -10.50 -13.33 10.26
CA ILE A 136 -11.22 -14.59 10.53
C ILE A 136 -11.31 -14.86 12.04
N SER A 137 -10.23 -14.66 12.79
CA SER A 137 -10.20 -14.98 14.22
C SER A 137 -10.98 -13.99 15.07
N GLU A 138 -10.98 -12.70 14.71
CA GLU A 138 -11.62 -11.65 15.53
C GLU A 138 -13.09 -11.44 15.16
N LEU A 139 -13.41 -11.50 13.86
CA LEU A 139 -14.73 -11.10 13.35
C LEU A 139 -15.55 -12.28 12.82
N GLY A 140 -14.92 -13.44 12.65
CA GLY A 140 -15.58 -14.65 12.17
C GLY A 140 -15.86 -14.66 10.67
N THR A 141 -16.00 -15.87 10.13
CA THR A 141 -16.28 -16.11 8.70
C THR A 141 -17.75 -15.88 8.36
N GLU A 142 -18.63 -15.80 9.35
CA GLU A 142 -20.05 -15.47 9.17
C GLU A 142 -20.23 -14.03 8.68
N ASN A 143 -19.48 -13.09 9.27
CA ASN A 143 -19.50 -11.67 8.90
C ASN A 143 -18.68 -11.39 7.64
N TYR A 144 -17.60 -12.16 7.41
CA TYR A 144 -16.68 -11.99 6.28
C TYR A 144 -16.46 -13.32 5.54
N PRO A 145 -17.47 -13.86 4.83
CA PRO A 145 -17.39 -15.18 4.19
C PRO A 145 -16.31 -15.27 3.11
N GLN A 146 -15.99 -14.16 2.46
CA GLN A 146 -14.91 -14.09 1.47
C GLN A 146 -13.51 -14.28 2.07
N ALA A 147 -13.34 -14.12 3.38
CA ALA A 147 -12.03 -14.19 4.03
C ALA A 147 -11.40 -15.59 3.91
N GLU A 148 -12.19 -16.66 4.04
CA GLU A 148 -11.67 -18.04 3.90
C GLU A 148 -11.15 -18.31 2.50
N LYS A 149 -11.92 -17.92 1.48
CA LYS A 149 -11.51 -18.07 0.08
C LYS A 149 -10.21 -17.34 -0.21
N ILE A 150 -10.07 -16.11 0.30
CA ILE A 150 -8.84 -15.31 0.14
C ILE A 150 -7.67 -15.97 0.86
N ARG A 151 -7.87 -16.46 2.09
CA ARG A 151 -6.85 -17.20 2.85
C ARG A 151 -6.36 -18.42 2.07
N ASP A 152 -7.28 -19.24 1.58
CA ASP A 152 -6.95 -20.48 0.89
C ASP A 152 -6.19 -20.22 -0.42
N ASN A 153 -6.59 -19.19 -1.17
CA ASN A 153 -5.87 -18.71 -2.35
C ASN A 153 -4.43 -18.28 -2.01
N LEU A 154 -4.24 -17.53 -0.93
CA LEU A 154 -2.91 -17.10 -0.47
C LEU A 154 -2.05 -18.28 0.02
N LEU A 155 -2.64 -19.25 0.72
CA LEU A 155 -1.95 -20.48 1.15
C LEU A 155 -1.44 -21.28 -0.05
N GLN A 156 -2.29 -21.49 -1.06
CA GLN A 156 -1.91 -22.20 -2.29
C GLN A 156 -0.73 -21.49 -2.99
N LEU A 157 -0.81 -20.16 -3.07
CA LEU A 157 0.21 -19.33 -3.69
C LEU A 157 1.54 -19.38 -2.90
N ALA A 158 1.48 -19.31 -1.57
CA ALA A 158 2.64 -19.44 -0.71
C ALA A 158 3.34 -20.81 -0.87
N GLY A 159 2.54 -21.89 -0.97
CA GLY A 159 3.05 -23.24 -1.24
C GLY A 159 3.81 -23.29 -2.56
N TYR A 160 3.17 -22.81 -3.64
CA TYR A 160 3.78 -22.77 -4.97
C TYR A 160 5.11 -21.99 -5.02
N ILE A 161 5.16 -20.81 -4.41
CA ILE A 161 6.40 -20.00 -4.36
C ILE A 161 7.49 -20.73 -3.56
N THR A 162 7.11 -21.33 -2.43
CA THR A 162 8.06 -22.05 -1.55
C THR A 162 8.68 -23.24 -2.27
N ASP A 163 7.86 -24.03 -2.98
CA ASP A 163 8.36 -25.18 -3.75
C ASP A 163 9.30 -24.72 -4.86
N ARG A 164 8.94 -23.67 -5.61
CA ARG A 164 9.79 -23.10 -6.65
C ARG A 164 11.14 -22.61 -6.12
N LEU A 165 11.15 -22.00 -4.94
CA LEU A 165 12.39 -21.56 -4.27
C LEU A 165 13.26 -22.75 -3.84
N ARG A 166 12.65 -23.83 -3.32
CA ARG A 166 13.36 -25.07 -2.96
C ARG A 166 14.04 -25.70 -4.17
N TYR A 167 13.33 -25.84 -5.29
CA TYR A 167 13.89 -26.40 -6.53
C TYR A 167 15.07 -25.58 -7.06
N LYS A 168 14.95 -24.24 -7.08
CA LYS A 168 16.07 -23.37 -7.50
C LYS A 168 17.30 -23.55 -6.62
N ASN A 169 17.12 -23.70 -5.31
CA ASN A 169 18.25 -23.86 -4.39
C ASN A 169 18.92 -25.24 -4.50
N ALA A 170 18.15 -26.30 -4.80
CA ALA A 170 18.69 -27.64 -5.05
C ALA A 170 19.57 -27.68 -6.32
N ASP A 171 19.11 -27.07 -7.42
CA ASP A 171 19.85 -27.01 -8.70
C ASP A 171 21.14 -26.17 -8.61
N VAL A 172 21.23 -25.23 -7.66
CA VAL A 172 22.47 -24.47 -7.38
C VAL A 172 23.47 -25.28 -6.54
N SER A 173 22.99 -26.19 -5.68
CA SER A 173 23.85 -27.06 -4.87
C SER A 173 24.58 -28.08 -5.75
N GLU A 174 23.86 -28.74 -6.66
CA GLU A 174 24.45 -29.74 -7.57
C GLU A 174 25.52 -29.16 -8.50
N LYS A 175 25.38 -27.88 -8.90
CA LYS A 175 26.37 -27.20 -9.76
C LYS A 175 27.64 -26.74 -9.03
N LYS A 176 27.64 -26.71 -7.69
CA LYS A 176 28.83 -26.41 -6.90
C LYS A 176 29.71 -27.65 -6.70
N ASP A 177 29.11 -28.84 -6.61
CA ASP A 177 29.85 -30.09 -6.38
C ASP A 177 30.68 -30.53 -7.60
N ILE A 178 30.36 -30.06 -8.81
CA ILE A 178 31.09 -30.43 -10.03
C ILE A 178 32.40 -29.63 -10.20
N ARG A 179 32.57 -28.48 -9.52
CA ARG A 179 33.79 -27.64 -9.65
C ARG A 179 34.90 -27.98 -8.64
N GLY A 180 34.71 -28.99 -7.80
CA GLY A 180 35.69 -29.44 -6.81
C GLY A 180 36.57 -30.63 -7.25
N LEU A 181 36.37 -31.18 -8.45
CA LEU A 181 37.21 -32.24 -8.99
C LEU A 181 38.38 -31.60 -9.77
N GLU A 182 39.45 -31.25 -9.06
CA GLU A 182 40.74 -30.98 -9.70
C GLU A 182 41.18 -32.22 -10.50
N PRO A 183 41.56 -32.07 -11.79
CA PRO A 183 42.08 -33.18 -12.57
C PRO A 183 43.43 -33.59 -11.98
N GLY A 184 43.45 -34.74 -11.31
CA GLY A 184 44.67 -35.40 -10.87
C GLY A 184 45.64 -35.54 -12.04
N THR A 185 46.83 -34.97 -11.89
CA THR A 185 47.96 -35.17 -12.78
C THR A 185 48.32 -36.66 -12.80
N MET A 186 47.86 -37.38 -13.83
CA MET A 186 48.34 -38.72 -14.13
C MET A 186 49.78 -38.61 -14.64
N GLU A 187 50.72 -39.09 -13.83
CA GLU A 187 52.09 -39.35 -14.23
C GLU A 187 52.12 -40.35 -15.38
N ALA A 188 52.57 -39.90 -16.56
CA ALA A 188 52.87 -40.77 -17.68
C ALA A 188 54.31 -41.28 -17.55
N ASN A 189 54.45 -42.50 -17.01
CA ASN A 189 55.66 -43.31 -17.12
C ASN A 189 55.71 -43.91 -18.54
N ALA A 190 56.58 -43.39 -19.40
CA ALA A 190 56.93 -44.04 -20.68
C ALA A 190 58.32 -43.62 -21.16
N ALA A 191 59.32 -44.46 -20.92
CA ALA A 191 60.50 -44.59 -21.79
C ALA A 191 61.13 -45.96 -21.56
N MET A 192 60.66 -46.91 -22.38
CA MET A 192 61.20 -48.25 -22.54
C MET A 192 62.33 -48.22 -23.58
N ASN A 193 63.41 -48.92 -23.27
CA ASN A 193 64.57 -49.32 -24.08
C ASN A 193 64.41 -49.30 -25.61
N GLN A 194 65.39 -48.69 -26.30
CA GLN A 194 65.95 -49.21 -27.55
C GLN A 194 67.49 -48.98 -27.62
N GLU A 195 68.20 -50.11 -27.70
CA GLU A 195 69.48 -50.44 -28.36
C GLU A 195 70.45 -49.33 -28.81
N VAL A 196 71.69 -49.35 -28.31
CA VAL A 196 72.92 -49.90 -28.97
C VAL A 196 73.91 -50.34 -27.88
#